data_AF-A0A6M1LKW4-F1
#
_entry.id   AF-A0A6M1LKW4-F1
#
_cell.length_a   1.000
_cell.length_b   1.000
_cell.length_c   1.000
_cell.angle_alpha   90.00
_cell.angle_beta   90.00
_cell.angle_gamma   90.00
#
_symmetry.space_group_name_H-M   'P 1'
#
loop_
_entity.id
_entity.type
_entity.pdbx_description
1 polymer ?
#
loop_
_entity_poly.entity_id
_entity_poly.type
_entity_poly.pdbx_seq_one_letter_code
_entity_poly.pdbx_strand_id
1 'polypeptide(L)'
;MRRLAAASLLLLLGLQPAVAQPRTPACTAPAGPLQASICGDAALRAADARLRAAERAAAASTARPATLSTRAEAWQRRLEAGETNATPPRPFTRDELLDEYRERTAQLDDLVRQDRSIRRLEVQRCPDGRRDCPPNPVFARPAALERSCLGTALRNCRVGAAGLVASEDRNTRILWQIQHGFTDSDGLRAGIVLMAEARGGWRLVGWSFEGVTFNPPHLVESDAGLLVHAEGRTGGSGNGNADLFYRLTPQGWSELESESWRAALPARLPAGLGAWQGVEYDAESLSARTPLWREQDGNCCPSGGTARIDFRLEGRSLVLAAVSLDSVARAQQPAVETCPAERATYRFAGEGDFTAELRREGPPPGAESDLVLRLRSAASSRDYWFRFTQSQGYGTQYVLPIAAPSASTAEDGHSDLEVENDALGLMAFHGVQADLSILETPPRSGMPAPRHLFLPGIGQALWYGQVPGAPSTPRESLRPGFWTLSACR
;
A
#
# COMPACT_ATOMS: atom_id res chain seq x y z
N MET A 1 80.27 -42.00 15.10
CA MET A 1 79.18 -42.40 14.18
C MET A 1 78.09 -41.33 14.24
N ARG A 2 78.19 -40.24 13.47
CA ARG A 2 77.46 -39.96 12.21
C ARG A 2 75.94 -40.25 12.25
N ARG A 3 75.12 -39.20 12.39
CA ARG A 3 73.78 -39.01 11.77
C ARG A 3 73.51 -37.50 11.68
N LEU A 4 73.86 -36.84 10.57
CA LEU A 4 73.03 -36.55 9.39
C LEU A 4 71.74 -35.77 9.70
N ALA A 5 71.83 -34.46 9.45
CA ALA A 5 70.73 -33.52 9.31
C ALA A 5 69.95 -33.79 8.02
N ALA A 6 68.62 -33.72 8.09
CA ALA A 6 67.74 -33.64 6.93
C ALA A 6 66.89 -32.37 7.07
N ALA A 7 67.26 -31.35 6.30
CA ALA A 7 66.48 -30.14 6.11
C ALA A 7 65.47 -30.39 4.99
N SER A 8 64.18 -30.43 5.34
CA SER A 8 63.09 -30.46 4.36
C SER A 8 62.74 -29.02 3.96
N LEU A 9 63.22 -28.64 2.78
CA LEU A 9 62.88 -27.40 2.09
C LEU A 9 61.50 -27.58 1.42
N LEU A 10 60.44 -27.09 2.04
CA LEU A 10 59.10 -27.05 1.43
C LEU A 10 58.99 -25.79 0.56
N LEU A 11 59.03 -25.98 -0.76
CA LEU A 11 58.65 -24.97 -1.75
C LEU A 11 57.16 -24.64 -1.58
N LEU A 12 56.85 -23.46 -1.03
CA LEU A 12 55.55 -22.82 -1.15
C LEU A 12 55.45 -22.17 -2.52
N LEU A 13 54.91 -22.91 -3.50
CA LEU A 13 54.44 -22.34 -4.76
C LEU A 13 53.25 -21.41 -4.45
N GLY A 14 53.49 -20.11 -4.59
CA GLY A 14 52.48 -19.07 -4.49
C GLY A 14 51.43 -19.22 -5.58
N LEU A 15 50.32 -19.88 -5.27
CA LEU A 15 49.08 -19.75 -6.02
C LEU A 15 48.49 -18.37 -5.72
N GLN A 16 48.79 -17.40 -6.58
CA GLN A 16 47.99 -16.19 -6.64
C GLN A 16 46.56 -16.59 -7.02
N PRO A 17 45.52 -16.18 -6.27
CA PRO A 17 44.15 -16.36 -6.73
C PRO A 17 44.00 -15.57 -8.02
N ALA A 18 43.73 -16.27 -9.13
CA ALA A 18 43.35 -15.64 -10.38
C ALA A 18 42.15 -14.74 -10.09
N VAL A 19 42.37 -13.42 -10.17
CA VAL A 19 41.30 -12.44 -10.11
C VAL A 19 40.46 -12.68 -11.36
N ALA A 20 39.34 -13.39 -11.18
CA ALA A 20 38.38 -13.62 -12.24
C ALA A 20 37.92 -12.26 -12.75
N GLN A 21 38.29 -11.93 -13.99
CA GLN A 21 37.75 -10.75 -14.65
C GLN A 21 36.22 -10.85 -14.67
N PRO A 22 35.49 -9.77 -14.37
CA PRO A 22 34.04 -9.79 -14.36
C PRO A 22 33.56 -10.19 -15.76
N ARG A 23 32.86 -11.32 -15.85
CA ARG A 23 32.08 -11.67 -17.03
C ARG A 23 31.05 -10.56 -17.24
N THR A 24 31.26 -9.72 -18.24
CA THR A 24 30.18 -8.95 -18.85
C THR A 24 29.07 -9.93 -19.18
N PRO A 25 27.79 -9.66 -18.84
CA PRO A 25 26.70 -10.47 -19.37
C PRO A 25 26.86 -10.43 -20.88
N ALA A 26 27.20 -11.59 -21.46
CA ALA A 26 27.36 -11.69 -22.89
C ALA A 26 26.00 -11.35 -23.49
N CYS A 27 25.98 -10.50 -24.50
CA CYS A 27 24.81 -10.26 -25.35
C CYS A 27 24.47 -11.54 -26.16
N THR A 28 24.22 -12.64 -25.45
CA THR A 28 23.79 -13.92 -25.98
C THR A 28 22.27 -13.89 -26.04
N ALA A 29 21.77 -13.44 -27.19
CA ALA A 29 20.37 -13.28 -27.59
C ALA A 29 19.54 -12.32 -26.69
N PRO A 30 18.94 -11.25 -27.25
CA PRO A 30 18.18 -10.31 -26.42
C PRO A 30 16.83 -10.92 -25.99
N ALA A 31 16.55 -10.90 -24.68
CA ALA A 31 15.27 -11.33 -24.11
C ALA A 31 14.11 -10.33 -24.31
N GLY A 32 14.35 -9.19 -24.99
CA GLY A 32 13.34 -8.18 -25.28
C GLY A 32 13.90 -6.93 -25.98
N PRO A 33 13.04 -5.95 -26.34
CA PRO A 33 13.43 -4.75 -27.09
C PRO A 33 14.49 -3.89 -26.39
N LEU A 34 14.40 -3.70 -25.06
CA LEU A 34 15.40 -2.96 -24.30
C LEU A 34 16.78 -3.63 -24.38
N GLN A 35 16.83 -4.95 -24.18
CA GLN A 35 18.08 -5.71 -24.26
C GLN A 35 18.68 -5.66 -25.68
N ALA A 36 17.84 -5.67 -26.72
CA ALA A 36 18.29 -5.50 -28.09
C ALA A 36 18.94 -4.12 -28.31
N SER A 37 18.34 -3.04 -27.79
CA SER A 37 18.92 -1.69 -27.83
C SER A 37 20.25 -1.62 -27.09
N ILE A 38 20.32 -2.14 -25.85
CA ILE A 38 21.56 -2.18 -25.07
C ILE A 38 22.63 -2.95 -25.83
N CYS A 39 22.31 -4.14 -26.32
CA CYS A 39 23.27 -4.98 -27.02
C CYS A 39 23.68 -4.47 -28.40
N GLY A 40 22.83 -3.68 -29.06
CA GLY A 40 23.12 -3.06 -30.36
C GLY A 40 24.08 -1.86 -30.28
N ASP A 41 24.17 -1.20 -29.12
CA ASP A 41 24.94 0.05 -28.98
C ASP A 41 26.11 -0.07 -27.99
N ALA A 42 27.32 0.30 -28.43
CA ALA A 42 28.52 0.17 -27.60
C ALA A 42 28.52 1.07 -26.35
N ALA A 43 27.94 2.27 -26.44
CA ALA A 43 27.86 3.18 -25.31
C ALA A 43 26.84 2.67 -24.27
N LEU A 44 25.69 2.16 -24.72
CA LEU A 44 24.70 1.55 -23.82
C LEU A 44 25.26 0.30 -23.12
N ARG A 45 26.01 -0.57 -23.83
CA ARG A 45 26.68 -1.71 -23.18
C ARG A 45 27.67 -1.26 -22.09
N ALA A 46 28.44 -0.21 -22.35
CA ALA A 46 29.39 0.33 -21.39
C ALA A 46 28.67 0.96 -20.17
N ALA A 47 27.60 1.70 -20.42
CA ALA A 47 26.76 2.27 -19.37
C ALA A 47 26.13 1.18 -18.49
N ASP A 48 25.60 0.11 -19.09
CA ASP A 48 25.03 -1.04 -18.38
C ASP A 48 26.06 -1.79 -17.51
N ALA A 49 27.25 -2.05 -18.06
CA ALA A 49 28.32 -2.65 -17.29
C ALA A 49 28.72 -1.78 -16.08
N ARG A 50 28.76 -0.45 -16.25
CA ARG A 50 29.07 0.51 -15.17
C ARG A 50 27.98 0.57 -14.12
N LEU A 51 26.70 0.59 -14.53
CA LEU A 51 25.56 0.57 -13.62
C LEU A 51 25.58 -0.68 -12.76
N ARG A 52 25.72 -1.87 -13.36
CA ARG A 52 25.79 -3.14 -12.61
C ARG A 52 26.98 -3.19 -11.64
N ALA A 53 28.10 -2.57 -12.00
CA ALA A 53 29.23 -2.43 -11.09
C ALA A 53 28.91 -1.51 -9.90
N ALA A 54 28.20 -0.41 -10.15
CA ALA A 54 27.73 0.51 -9.11
C ALA A 54 26.71 -0.18 -8.17
N GLU A 55 25.75 -0.94 -8.72
CA GLU A 55 24.77 -1.69 -7.94
C GLU A 55 25.42 -2.71 -7.01
N ARG A 56 26.40 -3.47 -7.50
CA ARG A 56 27.16 -4.41 -6.66
C ARG A 56 27.94 -3.69 -5.56
N ALA A 57 28.57 -2.56 -5.88
CA ALA A 57 29.32 -1.78 -4.88
C ALA A 57 28.36 -1.21 -3.81
N ALA A 58 27.22 -0.68 -4.23
CA ALA A 58 26.18 -0.13 -3.37
C ALA A 58 25.54 -1.22 -2.48
N ALA A 59 25.19 -2.38 -3.05
CA ALA A 59 24.63 -3.51 -2.31
C ALA A 59 25.59 -4.06 -1.25
N ALA A 60 26.90 -4.05 -1.54
CA ALA A 60 27.92 -4.47 -0.59
C ALA A 60 28.16 -3.46 0.54
N SER A 61 27.84 -2.18 0.33
CA SER A 61 28.08 -1.10 1.30
C SER A 61 26.87 -0.80 2.17
N THR A 62 25.68 -0.72 1.56
CA THR A 62 24.45 -0.26 2.21
C THR A 62 23.99 -1.17 3.35
N ALA A 63 23.32 -0.59 4.34
CA ALA A 63 22.57 -1.34 5.35
C ALA A 63 21.23 -1.88 4.81
N ARG A 64 20.87 -1.53 3.56
CA ARG A 64 19.59 -1.85 2.91
C ARG A 64 19.70 -2.60 1.56
N PRO A 65 20.44 -3.72 1.48
CA PRO A 65 20.69 -4.40 0.21
C PRO A 65 19.42 -4.94 -0.45
N ALA A 66 18.41 -5.36 0.32
CA ALA A 66 17.17 -5.89 -0.22
C ALA A 66 16.31 -4.77 -0.84
N THR A 67 16.16 -3.62 -0.17
CA THR A 67 15.50 -2.43 -0.75
C THR A 67 16.19 -2.03 -2.06
N LEU A 68 17.52 -2.02 -2.08
CA LEU A 68 18.27 -1.65 -3.28
C LEU A 68 17.97 -2.60 -4.46
N SER A 69 17.90 -3.91 -4.19
CA SER A 69 17.54 -4.91 -5.19
C SER A 69 16.12 -4.69 -5.75
N THR A 70 15.12 -4.51 -4.86
CA THR A 70 13.73 -4.25 -5.27
C THR A 70 13.63 -3.01 -6.17
N ARG A 71 14.35 -1.94 -5.81
CA ARG A 71 14.37 -0.69 -6.59
C ARG A 71 15.09 -0.85 -7.94
N ALA A 72 16.15 -1.63 -8.00
CA ALA A 72 16.83 -1.95 -9.26
C ALA A 72 15.89 -2.70 -10.23
N GLU A 73 15.16 -3.70 -9.73
CA GLU A 73 14.17 -4.43 -10.52
C GLU A 73 13.00 -3.54 -10.98
N ALA A 74 12.51 -2.67 -10.09
CA ALA A 74 11.44 -1.71 -10.44
C ALA A 74 11.90 -0.72 -11.53
N TRP A 75 13.12 -0.20 -11.41
CA TRP A 75 13.70 0.70 -12.41
C TRP A 75 13.87 -0.01 -13.76
N GLN A 76 14.33 -1.26 -13.77
CA GLN A 76 14.45 -2.06 -14.99
C GLN A 76 13.08 -2.28 -15.66
N ARG A 77 12.05 -2.67 -14.89
CA ARG A 77 10.68 -2.84 -15.41
C ARG A 77 10.13 -1.56 -16.03
N ARG A 78 10.39 -0.40 -15.41
CA ARG A 78 9.98 0.92 -15.95
C ARG A 78 10.62 1.19 -17.31
N LEU A 79 11.91 0.89 -17.47
CA LEU A 79 12.61 1.04 -18.76
C LEU A 79 12.03 0.10 -19.82
N GLU A 80 11.73 -1.14 -19.45
CA GLU A 80 11.13 -2.15 -20.34
C GLU A 80 9.70 -1.77 -20.77
N ALA A 81 8.92 -1.18 -19.86
CA ALA A 81 7.57 -0.70 -20.12
C ALA A 81 7.53 0.59 -20.96
N GLY A 82 8.65 1.29 -21.14
CA GLY A 82 8.68 2.57 -21.86
C GLY A 82 7.95 3.70 -21.12
N GLU A 83 7.93 3.63 -19.79
CA GLU A 83 7.33 4.64 -18.91
C GLU A 83 8.23 5.91 -18.88
N THR A 84 8.11 6.69 -19.95
CA THR A 84 8.69 8.04 -20.10
C THR A 84 7.67 9.10 -19.66
N ASN A 85 8.06 10.37 -19.63
CA ASN A 85 7.13 11.49 -19.45
C ASN A 85 6.18 11.70 -20.66
N ALA A 86 6.29 10.89 -21.73
CA ALA A 86 5.42 10.97 -22.90
C ALA A 86 4.16 10.12 -22.71
N THR A 87 3.02 10.65 -23.19
CA THR A 87 1.74 9.95 -23.24
C THR A 87 1.32 9.77 -24.71
N PRO A 88 1.12 8.53 -25.21
CA PRO A 88 1.24 7.25 -24.52
C PRO A 88 2.71 6.84 -24.25
N PRO A 89 2.94 5.87 -23.34
CA PRO A 89 4.25 5.28 -23.10
C PRO A 89 4.92 4.81 -24.40
N ARG A 90 6.24 4.99 -24.49
CA ARG A 90 7.04 4.62 -25.66
C ARG A 90 8.41 4.12 -25.24
N PRO A 91 9.08 3.29 -26.06
CA PRO A 91 10.46 2.93 -25.79
C PRO A 91 11.34 4.17 -25.61
N PHE A 92 12.27 4.07 -24.66
CA PHE A 92 13.30 5.08 -24.46
C PHE A 92 14.18 5.15 -25.70
N THR A 93 14.51 6.37 -26.13
CA THR A 93 15.55 6.59 -27.12
C THR A 93 16.91 6.24 -26.53
N ARG A 94 17.91 6.08 -27.41
CA ARG A 94 19.29 5.82 -27.02
C ARG A 94 19.82 6.84 -26.01
N ASP A 95 19.59 8.12 -26.27
CA ASP A 95 20.15 9.20 -25.45
C ASP A 95 19.41 9.30 -24.11
N GLU A 96 18.09 9.11 -24.10
CA GLU A 96 17.31 9.00 -22.85
C GLU A 96 17.79 7.81 -21.99
N LEU A 97 18.07 6.64 -22.59
CA LEU A 97 18.66 5.52 -21.86
C LEU A 97 20.04 5.88 -21.28
N LEU A 98 20.91 6.55 -22.04
CA LEU A 98 22.21 6.97 -21.52
C LEU A 98 22.06 7.93 -20.34
N ASP A 99 21.08 8.83 -20.37
CA ASP A 99 20.79 9.76 -19.28
C ASP A 99 20.32 9.02 -18.03
N GLU A 100 19.35 8.12 -18.18
CA GLU A 100 18.82 7.26 -17.12
C GLU A 100 19.92 6.44 -16.44
N TYR A 101 20.81 5.82 -17.23
CA TYR A 101 21.93 5.04 -16.70
C TYR A 101 22.95 5.93 -15.97
N ARG A 102 23.23 7.13 -16.49
CA ARG A 102 24.15 8.10 -15.86
C ARG A 102 23.61 8.56 -14.52
N GLU A 103 22.35 8.99 -14.46
CA GLU A 103 21.70 9.46 -13.24
C GLU A 103 21.65 8.35 -12.18
N ARG A 104 21.18 7.16 -12.56
CA ARG A 104 21.10 6.03 -11.63
C ARG A 104 22.47 5.62 -11.11
N THR A 105 23.48 5.58 -11.96
CA THR A 105 24.87 5.29 -11.54
C THR A 105 25.38 6.34 -10.55
N ALA A 106 25.13 7.62 -10.80
CA ALA A 106 25.56 8.69 -9.92
C ALA A 106 24.90 8.61 -8.53
N GLN A 107 23.62 8.27 -8.46
CA GLN A 107 22.89 8.02 -7.20
C GLN A 107 23.52 6.87 -6.40
N LEU A 108 23.85 5.75 -7.06
CA LEU A 108 24.48 4.60 -6.42
C LEU A 108 25.91 4.90 -5.94
N ASP A 109 26.68 5.64 -6.73
CA ASP A 109 28.01 6.09 -6.32
C ASP A 109 27.94 7.04 -5.12
N ASP A 110 26.90 7.89 -5.04
CA ASP A 110 26.65 8.74 -3.86
C ASP A 110 26.34 7.89 -2.63
N LEU A 111 25.46 6.90 -2.74
CA LEU A 111 25.17 5.97 -1.64
C LEU A 111 26.44 5.29 -1.11
N VAL A 112 27.35 4.85 -2.00
CA VAL A 112 28.64 4.27 -1.60
C VAL A 112 29.53 5.29 -0.89
N ARG A 113 29.54 6.56 -1.31
CA ARG A 113 30.27 7.63 -0.61
C ARG A 113 29.69 7.90 0.77
N GLN A 114 28.36 7.95 0.87
CA GLN A 114 27.65 8.13 2.14
C GLN A 114 27.96 6.99 3.11
N ASP A 115 27.96 5.74 2.65
CA ASP A 115 28.34 4.59 3.48
C ASP A 115 29.76 4.73 4.05
N ARG A 116 30.73 5.06 3.19
CA ARG A 116 32.12 5.26 3.62
C ARG A 116 32.23 6.36 4.67
N SER A 117 31.38 7.38 4.62
CA SER A 117 31.34 8.44 5.63
C SER A 117 30.86 7.92 6.98
N ILE A 118 29.86 7.03 6.99
CA ILE A 118 29.29 6.44 8.19
C ILE A 118 30.18 5.34 8.76
N ARG A 119 30.77 4.47 7.95
CA ARG A 119 31.63 3.38 8.43
C ARG A 119 32.95 3.85 9.05
N ARG A 120 33.38 5.09 8.76
CA ARG A 120 34.47 5.73 9.52
C ARG A 120 34.14 5.86 11.01
N LEU A 121 32.86 5.80 11.39
CA LEU A 121 32.43 5.74 12.79
C LEU A 121 32.67 4.38 13.43
N GLU A 122 32.51 3.28 12.68
CA GLU A 122 32.77 1.92 13.17
C GLU A 122 34.28 1.63 13.24
N VAL A 123 35.05 2.19 12.30
CA VAL A 123 36.49 1.94 12.17
C VAL A 123 37.28 3.13 12.70
N GLN A 124 37.59 3.12 13.99
CA GLN A 124 38.67 3.95 14.53
C GLN A 124 39.91 3.08 14.76
N ARG A 125 41.01 3.37 14.04
CA ARG A 125 42.35 2.92 14.44
C ARG A 125 42.83 3.84 15.56
N CYS A 126 43.33 3.27 16.63
CA CYS A 126 43.94 4.05 17.70
C CYS A 126 45.07 4.94 17.15
N PRO A 127 45.28 6.15 17.71
CA PRO A 127 46.41 7.01 17.35
C PRO A 127 47.78 6.33 17.49
N ASP A 128 47.86 5.28 18.31
CA ASP A 128 49.07 4.49 18.59
C ASP A 128 49.12 3.14 17.83
N GLY A 129 48.17 2.88 16.92
CA GLY A 129 48.13 1.64 16.12
C GLY A 129 47.61 0.40 16.86
N ARG A 130 47.15 0.52 18.12
CA ARG A 130 46.51 -0.59 18.85
C ARG A 130 45.13 -0.92 18.28
N ARG A 131 44.69 -2.18 18.48
CA ARG A 131 43.33 -2.66 18.13
C ARG A 131 42.31 -2.46 19.25
N ASP A 132 42.78 -2.31 20.48
CA ASP A 132 41.94 -2.18 21.68
C ASP A 132 41.98 -0.73 22.20
N CYS A 133 41.20 0.15 21.56
CA CYS A 133 40.87 1.43 22.16
C CYS A 133 39.54 1.34 22.91
N PRO A 134 39.36 2.10 24.01
CA PRO A 134 38.02 2.42 24.45
C PRO A 134 37.26 3.10 23.29
N PRO A 135 35.94 2.87 23.14
CA PRO A 135 35.13 3.49 22.10
C PRO A 135 35.39 5.00 22.06
N ASN A 136 35.42 5.59 20.87
CA ASN A 136 35.52 7.04 20.68
C ASN A 136 34.66 7.76 21.74
N PRO A 137 35.20 8.66 22.57
CA PRO A 137 34.42 9.31 23.64
C PRO A 137 33.20 10.09 23.13
N VAL A 138 33.09 10.33 21.81
CA VAL A 138 31.88 10.86 21.17
C VAL A 138 30.66 9.93 21.35
N PHE A 139 30.85 8.62 21.53
CA PHE A 139 29.76 7.66 21.70
C PHE A 139 29.45 7.30 23.15
N ALA A 140 30.23 7.80 24.11
CA ALA A 140 30.03 7.50 25.53
C ALA A 140 29.00 8.41 26.22
N ARG A 141 28.50 9.47 25.56
CA ARG A 141 27.55 10.42 26.15
C ARG A 141 26.49 10.91 25.15
N PRO A 142 25.19 10.64 25.39
CA PRO A 142 24.09 11.16 24.57
C PRO A 142 24.13 12.67 24.35
N ALA A 143 24.66 13.45 25.33
CA ALA A 143 24.76 14.91 25.26
C ALA A 143 25.67 15.45 24.14
N ALA A 144 26.53 14.64 23.52
CA ALA A 144 27.34 15.04 22.37
C ALA A 144 26.60 14.88 21.02
N LEU A 145 25.52 14.08 20.99
CA LEU A 145 24.80 13.77 19.75
C LEU A 145 24.05 14.96 19.19
N GLU A 146 23.65 15.92 20.00
CA GLU A 146 22.93 17.10 19.52
C GLU A 146 23.86 18.12 18.84
N ARG A 147 25.17 18.00 19.02
CA ARG A 147 26.14 19.04 18.63
C ARG A 147 26.88 18.73 17.34
N SER A 148 26.96 17.47 16.94
CA SER A 148 27.78 17.07 15.79
C SER A 148 27.13 15.92 15.05
N CYS A 149 27.10 16.03 13.72
CA CYS A 149 26.60 14.97 12.87
C CYS A 149 27.48 13.73 13.00
N LEU A 150 26.83 12.58 13.15
CA LEU A 150 27.46 11.28 13.04
C LEU A 150 27.92 11.03 11.60
N GLY A 151 27.10 11.38 10.62
CA GLY A 151 27.43 11.26 9.20
C GLY A 151 28.06 12.52 8.66
N THR A 152 29.08 12.37 7.82
CA THR A 152 29.61 13.48 7.00
C THR A 152 29.16 13.38 5.54
N ALA A 153 28.10 12.61 5.29
CA ALA A 153 27.46 12.46 3.99
C ALA A 153 26.86 13.78 3.49
N LEU A 154 26.31 14.58 4.40
CA LEU A 154 25.67 15.85 4.09
C LEU A 154 26.66 17.01 4.22
N ARG A 155 26.69 17.89 3.21
CA ARG A 155 27.37 19.19 3.32
C ARG A 155 26.56 20.11 4.25
N ASN A 156 27.27 20.97 4.99
CA ASN A 156 26.72 21.85 6.03
C ASN A 156 25.79 21.08 7.00
N CYS A 157 26.23 19.89 7.40
CA CYS A 157 25.42 19.04 8.24
C CYS A 157 25.12 19.70 9.59
N ARG A 158 23.84 19.66 9.98
CA ARG A 158 23.34 20.05 11.30
C ARG A 158 22.49 18.92 11.88
N VAL A 159 22.52 18.78 13.20
CA VAL A 159 21.67 17.83 13.89
C VAL A 159 20.29 18.47 14.07
N GLY A 160 19.25 17.82 13.54
CA GLY A 160 17.86 18.24 13.74
C GLY A 160 17.30 17.70 15.05
N ALA A 161 17.54 16.42 15.32
CA ALA A 161 17.14 15.75 16.54
C ALA A 161 18.05 14.55 16.82
N ALA A 162 18.15 14.15 18.07
CA ALA A 162 18.84 12.93 18.48
C ALA A 162 18.17 12.35 19.73
N GLY A 163 18.35 11.07 19.97
CA GLY A 163 17.77 10.44 21.14
C GLY A 163 18.08 8.97 21.28
N LEU A 164 17.39 8.37 22.25
CA LEU A 164 17.47 6.97 22.58
C LEU A 164 16.05 6.41 22.63
N VAL A 165 15.83 5.28 21.96
CA VAL A 165 14.64 4.44 22.17
C VAL A 165 15.05 3.09 22.75
N ALA A 166 14.20 2.51 23.59
CA ALA A 166 14.45 1.22 24.24
C ALA A 166 13.22 0.31 24.11
N SER A 167 13.45 -1.00 24.07
CA SER A 167 12.39 -2.02 24.16
C SER A 167 11.71 -1.94 25.54
N GLU A 168 10.54 -2.57 25.68
CA GLU A 168 9.79 -2.53 26.95
C GLU A 168 10.61 -3.11 28.10
N ASP A 169 11.31 -4.21 27.83
CA ASP A 169 12.23 -4.87 28.76
C ASP A 169 13.56 -4.11 28.99
N ARG A 170 13.79 -3.03 28.24
CA ARG A 170 15.00 -2.18 28.22
C ARG A 170 16.30 -2.92 27.89
N ASN A 171 16.25 -4.17 27.46
CA ASN A 171 17.42 -4.95 27.08
C ASN A 171 17.96 -4.53 25.71
N THR A 172 17.10 -3.95 24.87
CA THR A 172 17.49 -3.42 23.56
C THR A 172 17.38 -1.91 23.56
N ARG A 173 18.46 -1.25 23.15
CA ARG A 173 18.56 0.21 23.08
C ARG A 173 19.08 0.64 21.73
N ILE A 174 18.37 1.58 21.10
CA ILE A 174 18.73 2.20 19.82
C ILE A 174 18.99 3.70 20.04
N LEU A 175 20.24 4.09 19.83
CA LEU A 175 20.63 5.47 19.69
C LEU A 175 20.37 5.92 18.26
N TRP A 176 19.80 7.10 18.10
CA TRP A 176 19.46 7.64 16.79
C TRP A 176 19.80 9.12 16.66
N GLN A 177 20.05 9.55 15.43
CA GLN A 177 20.27 10.96 15.10
C GLN A 177 19.69 11.27 13.73
N ILE A 178 18.89 12.34 13.67
CA ILE A 178 18.38 12.96 12.44
C ILE A 178 19.28 14.15 12.09
N GLN A 179 19.76 14.16 10.87
CA GLN A 179 20.69 15.14 10.31
C GLN A 179 20.02 15.89 9.17
N HIS A 180 20.36 17.16 8.98
CA HIS A 180 19.95 17.95 7.83
C HIS A 180 21.17 18.56 7.16
N GLY A 181 21.08 18.75 5.85
CA GLY A 181 22.11 19.42 5.07
C GLY A 181 21.74 19.34 3.60
N PHE A 182 22.75 19.24 2.74
CA PHE A 182 22.51 19.04 1.32
C PHE A 182 23.55 18.12 0.68
N THR A 183 23.18 17.56 -0.46
CA THR A 183 24.09 16.86 -1.38
C THR A 183 24.21 17.66 -2.67
N ASP A 184 25.29 17.46 -3.43
CA ASP A 184 25.50 18.18 -4.70
C ASP A 184 24.49 17.74 -5.77
N SER A 185 23.95 16.53 -5.67
CA SER A 185 23.04 15.93 -6.65
C SER A 185 21.58 16.27 -6.43
N ASP A 186 21.12 16.39 -5.18
CA ASP A 186 19.69 16.38 -4.86
C ASP A 186 19.23 17.58 -4.01
N GLY A 187 20.14 18.50 -3.69
CA GLY A 187 19.84 19.66 -2.85
C GLY A 187 19.58 19.28 -1.39
N LEU A 188 18.57 19.92 -0.78
CA LEU A 188 18.25 19.76 0.64
C LEU A 188 17.82 18.33 0.96
N ARG A 189 18.47 17.74 1.96
CA ARG A 189 18.21 16.38 2.41
C ARG A 189 18.18 16.28 3.93
N ALA A 190 17.43 15.30 4.41
CA ALA A 190 17.53 14.77 5.75
C ALA A 190 18.25 13.41 5.71
N GLY A 191 18.89 13.07 6.82
CA GLY A 191 19.45 11.76 7.04
C GLY A 191 19.10 11.25 8.43
N ILE A 192 19.14 9.93 8.59
CA ILE A 192 18.99 9.28 9.87
C ILE A 192 20.06 8.22 10.04
N VAL A 193 20.62 8.13 11.24
CA VAL A 193 21.60 7.11 11.63
C VAL A 193 21.08 6.40 12.87
N LEU A 194 21.08 5.06 12.84
CA LEU A 194 20.59 4.19 13.90
C LEU A 194 21.73 3.30 14.40
N MET A 195 21.93 3.24 15.71
CA MET A 195 22.95 2.41 16.33
C MET A 195 22.38 1.65 17.53
N ALA A 196 22.69 0.38 17.62
CA ALA A 196 22.31 -0.46 18.74
C ALA A 196 23.42 -0.47 19.78
N GLU A 197 23.03 -0.54 21.05
CA GLU A 197 24.00 -0.74 22.12
C GLU A 197 24.72 -2.09 21.94
N ALA A 198 26.03 -2.08 22.16
CA ALA A 198 26.88 -3.27 22.19
C ALA A 198 27.80 -3.21 23.41
N ARG A 199 28.47 -4.33 23.75
CA ARG A 199 29.44 -4.36 24.85
C ARG A 199 30.52 -3.30 24.62
N GLY A 200 30.53 -2.28 25.49
CA GLY A 200 31.51 -1.21 25.43
C GLY A 200 31.26 -0.18 24.33
N GLY A 201 30.04 0.00 23.82
CA GLY A 201 29.74 1.10 22.90
C GLY A 201 28.46 0.93 22.09
N TRP A 202 28.50 1.41 20.85
CA TRP A 202 27.38 1.41 19.90
C TRP A 202 27.81 0.81 18.58
N ARG A 203 26.93 0.00 17.97
CA ARG A 203 27.14 -0.64 16.66
C ARG A 203 26.11 -0.15 15.68
N LEU A 204 26.50 0.12 14.44
CA LEU A 204 25.58 0.55 13.40
C LEU A 204 24.49 -0.50 13.15
N VAL A 205 23.24 -0.03 13.13
CA VAL A 205 22.07 -0.80 12.69
C VAL A 205 21.77 -0.48 11.25
N GLY A 206 21.70 0.81 10.95
CA GLY A 206 21.32 1.29 9.64
C GLY A 206 21.38 2.80 9.53
N TRP A 207 21.29 3.29 8.31
CA TRP A 207 21.26 4.71 8.02
C TRP A 207 20.56 4.96 6.68
N SER A 208 20.11 6.19 6.46
CA SER A 208 19.63 6.67 5.15
C SER A 208 19.88 8.17 5.04
N PHE A 209 20.18 8.64 3.84
CA PHE A 209 20.24 10.06 3.46
C PHE A 209 19.38 10.32 2.23
N GLU A 210 18.35 9.52 2.01
CA GLU A 210 17.50 9.60 0.82
C GLU A 210 16.22 10.43 1.06
N GLY A 211 15.94 10.76 2.32
CA GLY A 211 14.75 11.51 2.71
C GLY A 211 14.95 13.03 2.66
N VAL A 212 13.85 13.77 2.59
CA VAL A 212 13.77 15.21 2.91
C VAL A 212 13.36 15.43 4.37
N THR A 213 12.68 14.47 4.96
CA THR A 213 12.31 14.44 6.38
C THR A 213 12.43 13.01 6.93
N PHE A 214 12.72 12.93 8.23
CA PHE A 214 12.64 11.71 9.02
C PHE A 214 11.98 12.04 10.35
N ASN A 215 11.23 11.09 10.91
CA ASN A 215 10.74 11.15 12.28
C ASN A 215 11.63 10.32 13.21
N PRO A 216 11.59 10.57 14.53
CA PRO A 216 12.23 9.70 15.51
C PRO A 216 11.80 8.23 15.31
N PRO A 217 12.73 7.27 15.38
CA PRO A 217 12.38 5.87 15.27
C PRO A 217 11.57 5.42 16.48
N HIS A 218 10.79 4.37 16.29
CA HIS A 218 10.14 3.64 17.38
C HIS A 218 10.52 2.16 17.33
N LEU A 219 10.55 1.55 18.52
CA LEU A 219 10.72 0.11 18.70
C LEU A 219 9.33 -0.51 18.84
N VAL A 220 9.08 -1.57 18.10
CA VAL A 220 7.79 -2.26 18.07
C VAL A 220 8.01 -3.72 18.39
N GLU A 221 7.34 -4.20 19.42
CA GLU A 221 7.22 -5.63 19.69
C GLU A 221 6.00 -6.14 18.93
N SER A 222 6.22 -7.14 18.08
CA SER A 222 5.17 -7.72 17.25
C SER A 222 5.38 -9.23 17.16
N ASP A 223 4.43 -9.94 16.56
CA ASP A 223 4.59 -11.36 16.24
C ASP A 223 5.80 -11.64 15.33
N ALA A 224 6.31 -10.61 14.64
CA ALA A 224 7.53 -10.68 13.85
C ALA A 224 8.83 -10.57 14.67
N GLY A 225 8.72 -10.36 15.98
CA GLY A 225 9.83 -9.99 16.86
C GLY A 225 9.97 -8.47 17.01
N LEU A 226 11.12 -8.05 17.56
CA LEU A 226 11.41 -6.65 17.80
C LEU A 226 11.81 -5.95 16.49
N LEU A 227 11.05 -4.92 16.12
CA LEU A 227 11.25 -4.11 14.94
C LEU A 227 11.70 -2.69 15.33
N VAL A 228 12.54 -2.09 14.49
CA VAL A 228 12.77 -0.64 14.45
C VAL A 228 12.14 -0.12 13.18
N HIS A 229 11.26 0.87 13.33
CA HIS A 229 10.71 1.62 12.23
C HIS A 229 11.08 3.09 12.37
N ALA A 230 11.68 3.65 11.33
CA ALA A 230 11.93 5.08 11.22
C ALA A 230 11.21 5.61 9.98
N GLU A 231 10.19 6.42 10.19
CA GLU A 231 9.43 7.02 9.11
C GLU A 231 10.27 8.05 8.38
N GLY A 232 10.21 8.03 7.05
CA GLY A 232 10.93 8.97 6.21
C GLY A 232 10.14 9.30 4.95
N ARG A 233 10.33 10.51 4.42
CA ARG A 233 9.71 10.93 3.17
C ARG A 233 10.75 11.35 2.15
N THR A 234 10.59 10.95 0.91
CA THR A 234 11.41 11.44 -0.20
C THR A 234 10.90 12.80 -0.70
N GLY A 235 11.78 13.59 -1.31
CA GLY A 235 11.36 14.83 -1.97
C GLY A 235 10.54 14.58 -3.24
N GLY A 236 10.00 15.67 -3.81
CA GLY A 236 9.20 15.65 -5.04
C GLY A 236 7.69 15.70 -4.80
N SER A 237 6.90 15.79 -5.87
CA SER A 237 5.44 15.89 -5.82
C SER A 237 4.75 14.60 -5.36
N GLY A 238 5.44 13.46 -5.45
CA GLY A 238 4.91 12.15 -5.08
C GLY A 238 5.01 11.79 -3.58
N ASN A 239 5.66 12.62 -2.75
CA ASN A 239 5.83 12.39 -1.30
C ASN A 239 6.11 10.90 -0.93
N GLY A 240 7.08 10.30 -1.63
CA GLY A 240 7.39 8.88 -1.52
C GLY A 240 7.92 8.47 -0.15
N ASN A 241 8.09 7.17 0.04
CA ASN A 241 8.61 6.61 1.29
C ASN A 241 10.14 6.57 1.29
N ALA A 242 10.75 7.09 2.35
CA ALA A 242 12.17 6.89 2.68
C ALA A 242 12.35 6.03 3.95
N ASP A 243 11.27 5.43 4.42
CA ASP A 243 11.18 4.66 5.65
C ASP A 243 12.27 3.58 5.76
N LEU A 244 12.70 3.33 6.99
CA LEU A 244 13.62 2.24 7.32
C LEU A 244 12.95 1.26 8.27
N PHE A 245 13.04 -0.02 7.92
CA PHE A 245 12.63 -1.13 8.77
C PHE A 245 13.81 -2.05 9.04
N TYR A 246 14.05 -2.35 10.32
CA TYR A 246 15.00 -3.37 10.74
C TYR A 246 14.34 -4.30 11.74
N ARG A 247 14.63 -5.59 11.64
CA ARG A 247 14.22 -6.61 12.60
C ARG A 247 15.42 -7.11 13.38
N LEU A 248 15.27 -7.28 14.69
CA LEU A 248 16.24 -7.99 15.50
C LEU A 248 16.12 -9.50 15.26
N THR A 249 17.20 -10.12 14.81
CA THR A 249 17.30 -11.58 14.60
C THR A 249 18.36 -12.17 15.53
N PRO A 250 18.48 -13.50 15.65
CA PRO A 250 19.57 -14.12 16.39
C PRO A 250 20.97 -13.72 15.88
N GLN A 251 21.10 -13.34 14.60
CA GLN A 251 22.34 -12.85 13.98
C GLN A 251 22.55 -11.34 14.17
N GLY A 252 21.61 -10.66 14.86
CA GLY A 252 21.58 -9.22 15.07
C GLY A 252 20.54 -8.53 14.19
N TRP A 253 20.65 -7.20 14.12
CA TRP A 253 19.78 -6.39 13.28
C TRP A 253 19.92 -6.71 11.79
N SER A 254 18.80 -6.93 11.14
CA SER A 254 18.70 -7.19 9.71
C SER A 254 17.66 -6.27 9.09
N GLU A 255 17.95 -5.68 7.94
CA GLU A 255 16.94 -4.98 7.13
C GLU A 255 15.72 -5.88 6.91
N LEU A 256 14.56 -5.25 7.06
CA LEU A 256 13.28 -5.71 6.59
C LEU A 256 12.87 -4.83 5.40
N GLU A 257 12.87 -5.41 4.20
CA GLU A 257 12.54 -4.72 2.95
C GLU A 257 11.06 -4.36 2.92
N SER A 258 10.73 -3.12 2.54
CA SER A 258 9.39 -2.56 2.68
C SER A 258 8.73 -2.17 1.37
N GLU A 259 9.28 -2.50 0.20
CA GLU A 259 8.79 -2.01 -1.10
C GLU A 259 8.29 -3.13 -2.03
N SER A 260 8.54 -4.41 -1.73
CA SER A 260 8.14 -5.56 -2.57
C SER A 260 6.65 -5.60 -2.90
N TRP A 261 5.79 -5.11 -2.00
CA TRP A 261 4.33 -5.08 -2.21
C TRP A 261 3.90 -4.17 -3.38
N ARG A 262 4.69 -3.17 -3.76
CA ARG A 262 4.31 -2.12 -4.73
C ARG A 262 3.96 -2.70 -6.10
N ALA A 263 4.70 -3.68 -6.58
CA ALA A 263 4.46 -4.30 -7.89
C ALA A 263 3.16 -5.12 -7.93
N ALA A 264 2.74 -5.68 -6.79
CA ALA A 264 1.53 -6.49 -6.70
C ALA A 264 0.26 -5.66 -6.46
N LEU A 265 0.39 -4.43 -5.94
CA LEU A 265 -0.75 -3.61 -5.56
C LEU A 265 -1.70 -3.27 -6.73
N PRO A 266 -1.25 -2.85 -7.92
CA PRO A 266 -2.16 -2.50 -9.01
C PRO A 266 -3.13 -3.62 -9.39
N ALA A 267 -2.67 -4.88 -9.37
CA ALA A 267 -3.51 -6.03 -9.65
C ALA A 267 -4.55 -6.35 -8.56
N ARG A 268 -4.44 -5.72 -7.39
CA ARG A 268 -5.36 -5.87 -6.25
C ARG A 268 -6.30 -4.67 -6.06
N LEU A 269 -6.06 -3.58 -6.78
CA LEU A 269 -6.94 -2.41 -6.76
C LEU A 269 -8.02 -2.53 -7.85
N PRO A 270 -9.20 -1.92 -7.65
CA PRO A 270 -10.17 -1.76 -8.72
C PRO A 270 -9.58 -1.02 -9.92
N ALA A 271 -10.08 -1.32 -11.11
CA ALA A 271 -9.68 -0.62 -12.32
C ALA A 271 -9.87 0.90 -12.19
N GLY A 272 -8.90 1.68 -12.67
CA GLY A 272 -8.91 3.13 -12.60
C GLY A 272 -8.46 3.72 -11.27
N LEU A 273 -8.11 2.89 -10.26
CA LEU A 273 -7.54 3.34 -9.01
C LEU A 273 -6.05 2.98 -8.91
N GLY A 274 -5.26 3.90 -8.37
CA GLY A 274 -3.84 3.68 -8.10
C GLY A 274 -3.37 4.33 -6.80
N ALA A 275 -2.29 3.81 -6.24
CA ALA A 275 -1.57 4.44 -5.14
C ALA A 275 -0.30 5.07 -5.71
N TRP A 276 -0.32 6.39 -5.91
CA TRP A 276 0.74 7.10 -6.65
C TRP A 276 1.79 7.74 -5.76
N GLN A 277 1.45 7.98 -4.49
CA GLN A 277 2.34 8.59 -3.51
C GLN A 277 2.85 7.59 -2.46
N GLY A 278 3.60 8.08 -1.47
CA GLY A 278 4.01 7.27 -0.33
C GLY A 278 2.82 6.77 0.50
N VAL A 279 3.05 5.71 1.28
CA VAL A 279 2.09 5.14 2.23
C VAL A 279 2.43 5.53 3.66
N GLU A 280 1.47 5.43 4.56
CA GLU A 280 1.67 5.53 6.00
C GLU A 280 1.78 4.13 6.57
N TYR A 281 2.99 3.70 6.94
CA TYR A 281 3.17 2.40 7.57
C TYR A 281 2.72 2.39 9.02
N ASP A 282 2.17 1.25 9.42
CA ASP A 282 1.93 0.86 10.79
C ASP A 282 2.74 -0.41 11.05
N ALA A 283 3.85 -0.24 11.77
CA ALA A 283 4.79 -1.31 12.06
C ALA A 283 4.23 -2.32 13.09
N GLU A 284 3.26 -1.92 13.92
CA GLU A 284 2.64 -2.78 14.93
C GLU A 284 1.70 -3.79 14.28
N SER A 285 0.82 -3.31 13.40
CA SER A 285 -0.10 -4.18 12.68
C SER A 285 0.43 -4.74 11.36
N LEU A 286 1.70 -4.49 11.04
CA LEU A 286 2.32 -4.79 9.74
C LEU A 286 1.41 -4.42 8.57
N SER A 287 1.01 -3.16 8.54
CA SER A 287 0.11 -2.64 7.51
C SER A 287 0.54 -1.27 7.02
N ALA A 288 -0.14 -0.76 6.01
CA ALA A 288 -0.04 0.63 5.61
C ALA A 288 -1.39 1.19 5.17
N ARG A 289 -1.52 2.50 5.18
CA ARG A 289 -2.63 3.23 4.55
C ARG A 289 -2.12 4.08 3.41
N THR A 290 -2.91 4.16 2.34
CA THR A 290 -2.61 5.04 1.21
C THR A 290 -3.89 5.61 0.64
N PRO A 291 -3.91 6.91 0.29
CA PRO A 291 -4.98 7.44 -0.53
C PRO A 291 -5.02 6.74 -1.90
N LEU A 292 -6.15 6.80 -2.58
CA LEU A 292 -6.30 6.28 -3.93
C LEU A 292 -6.56 7.43 -4.90
N TRP A 293 -5.81 7.41 -6.00
CA TRP A 293 -5.92 8.35 -7.09
C TRP A 293 -6.66 7.72 -8.26
N ARG A 294 -7.43 8.56 -8.94
CA ARG A 294 -7.98 8.29 -10.27
C ARG A 294 -7.12 8.95 -11.33
N GLU A 295 -7.20 8.47 -12.56
CA GLU A 295 -6.47 9.04 -13.70
C GLU A 295 -6.61 10.57 -13.81
N GLN A 296 -7.80 11.11 -13.57
CA GLN A 296 -8.08 12.56 -13.61
C GLN A 296 -7.50 13.38 -12.44
N ASP A 297 -6.99 12.74 -11.38
CA ASP A 297 -6.54 13.44 -10.16
C ASP A 297 -5.19 14.15 -10.33
N GLY A 298 -4.49 13.92 -11.46
CA GLY A 298 -3.28 14.67 -11.81
C GLY A 298 -2.15 14.61 -10.78
N ASN A 299 -2.13 13.57 -9.93
CA ASN A 299 -1.13 13.28 -8.89
C ASN A 299 -1.09 14.25 -7.69
N CYS A 300 -1.97 15.24 -7.60
CA CYS A 300 -1.94 16.21 -6.49
C CYS A 300 -3.00 15.98 -5.41
N CYS A 301 -4.17 15.41 -5.77
CA CYS A 301 -5.31 15.30 -4.86
C CYS A 301 -6.05 13.97 -5.03
N PRO A 302 -5.89 13.00 -4.12
CA PRO A 302 -6.58 11.71 -4.23
C PRO A 302 -8.09 11.88 -4.05
N SER A 303 -8.88 11.41 -5.01
CA SER A 303 -10.34 11.42 -4.94
C SER A 303 -10.96 10.02 -4.84
N GLY A 304 -10.15 8.96 -4.99
CA GLY A 304 -10.56 7.56 -5.05
C GLY A 304 -10.80 6.87 -3.71
N GLY A 305 -10.75 7.60 -2.59
CA GLY A 305 -10.85 7.05 -1.22
C GLY A 305 -9.49 6.61 -0.68
N THR A 306 -9.48 5.62 0.22
CA THR A 306 -8.28 5.11 0.90
C THR A 306 -8.24 3.59 0.83
N ALA A 307 -7.04 3.03 0.65
CA ALA A 307 -6.78 1.62 0.86
C ALA A 307 -5.96 1.39 2.14
N ARG A 308 -6.36 0.38 2.91
CA ARG A 308 -5.48 -0.30 3.86
C ARG A 308 -4.82 -1.48 3.16
N ILE A 309 -3.52 -1.59 3.33
CA ILE A 309 -2.66 -2.63 2.78
C ILE A 309 -2.16 -3.45 3.96
N ASP A 310 -2.50 -4.73 4.02
CA ASP A 310 -1.99 -5.64 5.04
C ASP A 310 -0.80 -6.39 4.47
N PHE A 311 0.28 -6.48 5.25
CA PHE A 311 1.50 -7.17 4.85
C PHE A 311 1.64 -8.51 5.55
N ARG A 312 2.42 -9.39 4.94
CA ARG A 312 2.98 -10.56 5.60
C ARG A 312 4.48 -10.57 5.38
N LEU A 313 5.18 -11.28 6.26
CA LEU A 313 6.62 -11.44 6.16
C LEU A 313 6.95 -12.67 5.31
N GLU A 314 7.73 -12.45 4.26
CA GLU A 314 8.42 -13.50 3.51
C GLU A 314 9.93 -13.31 3.67
N GLY A 315 10.54 -14.09 4.55
CA GLY A 315 11.97 -13.99 4.85
C GLY A 315 12.35 -12.63 5.43
N ARG A 316 12.82 -11.73 4.58
CA ARG A 316 13.28 -10.37 4.92
C ARG A 316 12.49 -9.28 4.19
N SER A 317 11.31 -9.58 3.66
CA SER A 317 10.48 -8.62 2.92
C SER A 317 9.06 -8.55 3.44
N LEU A 318 8.49 -7.35 3.42
CA LEU A 318 7.06 -7.09 3.55
C LEU A 318 6.40 -7.29 2.18
N VAL A 319 5.63 -8.36 2.07
CA VAL A 319 4.88 -8.68 0.85
C VAL A 319 3.40 -8.43 1.04
N LEU A 320 2.72 -8.10 -0.05
CA LEU A 320 1.29 -7.84 -0.05
C LEU A 320 0.50 -9.09 0.38
N ALA A 321 -0.27 -8.98 1.47
CA ALA A 321 -1.15 -10.04 1.95
C ALA A 321 -2.60 -9.79 1.54
N ALA A 322 -3.12 -8.59 1.85
CA ALA A 322 -4.47 -8.19 1.52
C ALA A 322 -4.55 -6.68 1.25
N VAL A 323 -5.61 -6.28 0.55
CA VAL A 323 -5.98 -4.89 0.35
C VAL A 323 -7.44 -4.75 0.74
N SER A 324 -7.73 -3.80 1.61
CA SER A 324 -9.09 -3.43 1.97
C SER A 324 -9.33 -1.96 1.66
N LEU A 325 -10.40 -1.71 0.92
CA LEU A 325 -10.83 -0.36 0.57
C LEU A 325 -11.73 0.21 1.68
N ASP A 326 -11.67 1.51 1.93
CA ASP A 326 -12.65 2.20 2.76
C ASP A 326 -14.02 2.32 2.06
N SER A 327 -15.07 2.70 2.80
CA SER A 327 -16.45 2.69 2.31
C SER A 327 -16.66 3.59 1.09
N VAL A 328 -15.92 4.71 1.00
CA VAL A 328 -15.95 5.62 -0.17
C VAL A 328 -15.37 4.94 -1.41
N ALA A 329 -14.18 4.35 -1.30
CA ALA A 329 -13.56 3.60 -2.40
C ALA A 329 -14.41 2.38 -2.83
N ARG A 330 -15.10 1.72 -1.90
CA ARG A 330 -16.01 0.60 -2.20
C ARG A 330 -17.28 1.04 -2.94
N ALA A 331 -17.91 2.13 -2.48
CA ALA A 331 -19.15 2.64 -3.09
C ALA A 331 -18.93 3.10 -4.55
N GLN A 332 -17.71 3.54 -4.86
CA GLN A 332 -17.29 4.11 -6.14
C GLN A 332 -16.68 3.10 -7.11
N GLN A 333 -16.72 1.78 -6.79
CA GLN A 333 -16.40 0.75 -7.77
C GLN A 333 -17.28 0.93 -9.01
N PRO A 334 -16.71 0.80 -10.23
CA PRO A 334 -17.48 0.99 -11.45
C PRO A 334 -18.73 0.13 -11.43
N ALA A 335 -19.84 0.75 -11.80
CA ALA A 335 -21.12 0.08 -11.90
C ALA A 335 -20.99 -1.10 -12.86
N VAL A 336 -21.72 -2.18 -12.57
CA VAL A 336 -22.13 -3.12 -13.61
C VAL A 336 -23.00 -2.30 -14.58
N GLU A 337 -22.39 -1.69 -15.60
CA GLU A 337 -23.03 -0.69 -16.49
C GLU A 337 -24.23 -1.25 -17.28
N THR A 338 -24.55 -2.53 -17.16
CA THR A 338 -25.70 -3.14 -17.83
C THR A 338 -26.58 -3.95 -16.88
N CYS A 339 -26.78 -3.50 -15.63
CA CYS A 339 -27.75 -4.17 -14.78
C CYS A 339 -29.15 -3.59 -14.97
N PRO A 340 -30.06 -4.29 -15.69
CA PRO A 340 -31.46 -3.90 -15.72
C PRO A 340 -32.05 -4.10 -14.33
N ALA A 341 -32.95 -3.20 -13.93
CA ALA A 341 -33.47 -3.11 -12.57
C ALA A 341 -34.03 -4.46 -12.08
N GLU A 342 -34.71 -5.24 -12.90
CA GLU A 342 -35.28 -6.56 -12.53
C GLU A 342 -34.25 -7.65 -12.20
N ARG A 343 -32.96 -7.41 -12.46
CA ARG A 343 -31.84 -8.32 -12.17
C ARG A 343 -30.98 -7.82 -11.01
N ALA A 344 -31.29 -6.66 -10.45
CA ALA A 344 -30.47 -6.00 -9.45
C ALA A 344 -30.53 -6.66 -8.08
N THR A 345 -29.36 -6.91 -7.50
CA THR A 345 -29.20 -7.31 -6.10
C THR A 345 -28.38 -6.27 -5.36
N TYR A 346 -28.83 -5.90 -4.18
CA TYR A 346 -28.23 -4.89 -3.34
C TYR A 346 -27.82 -5.47 -1.99
N ARG A 347 -26.74 -4.94 -1.44
CA ARG A 347 -26.30 -5.22 -0.07
C ARG A 347 -26.40 -3.96 0.79
N PHE A 348 -26.91 -4.12 2.01
CA PHE A 348 -26.94 -3.02 2.97
C PHE A 348 -25.52 -2.62 3.41
N ALA A 349 -25.25 -1.31 3.49
CA ALA A 349 -23.92 -0.78 3.78
C ALA A 349 -23.62 -0.60 5.28
N GLY A 350 -24.61 -0.80 6.17
CA GLY A 350 -24.48 -0.64 7.62
C GLY A 350 -24.42 -1.96 8.40
N GLU A 351 -24.63 -1.87 9.72
CA GLU A 351 -24.76 -3.04 10.61
C GLU A 351 -26.07 -3.80 10.33
N GLY A 352 -25.96 -5.09 9.99
CA GLY A 352 -27.09 -5.98 9.68
C GLY A 352 -26.94 -6.66 8.33
N ASP A 353 -27.18 -7.98 8.27
CA ASP A 353 -27.06 -8.76 7.04
C ASP A 353 -28.39 -8.80 6.27
N PHE A 354 -28.73 -7.67 5.63
CA PHE A 354 -29.86 -7.57 4.72
C PHE A 354 -29.41 -7.52 3.26
N THR A 355 -30.16 -8.21 2.42
CA THR A 355 -30.07 -8.11 0.96
C THR A 355 -31.38 -7.60 0.40
N ALA A 356 -31.31 -6.81 -0.67
CA ALA A 356 -32.48 -6.37 -1.40
C ALA A 356 -32.41 -6.84 -2.86
N GLU A 357 -33.53 -7.24 -3.42
CA GLU A 357 -33.68 -7.59 -4.83
C GLU A 357 -34.84 -6.81 -5.43
N LEU A 358 -34.67 -6.34 -6.66
CA LEU A 358 -35.77 -5.88 -7.49
C LEU A 358 -36.16 -7.02 -8.42
N ARG A 359 -37.44 -7.41 -8.42
CA ARG A 359 -37.93 -8.56 -9.21
C ARG A 359 -39.12 -8.16 -10.07
N ARG A 360 -39.17 -8.66 -11.29
CA ARG A 360 -40.35 -8.56 -12.15
C ARG A 360 -41.34 -9.66 -11.77
N GLU A 361 -42.29 -9.35 -10.89
CA GLU A 361 -43.30 -10.30 -10.38
C GLU A 361 -44.74 -9.78 -10.45
N GLY A 362 -45.01 -8.70 -11.22
CA GLY A 362 -46.35 -8.10 -11.41
C GLY A 362 -46.63 -6.88 -10.50
N PRO A 363 -47.75 -6.13 -10.64
CA PRO A 363 -49.03 -6.44 -11.31
C PRO A 363 -49.13 -5.76 -12.72
N PRO A 364 -50.26 -5.84 -13.46
CA PRO A 364 -50.35 -5.60 -14.92
C PRO A 364 -50.45 -4.09 -15.28
N PRO A 365 -50.73 -3.69 -16.55
CA PRO A 365 -50.58 -2.30 -17.02
C PRO A 365 -51.29 -1.24 -16.17
N GLY A 366 -50.56 -0.16 -15.83
CA GLY A 366 -51.08 0.99 -15.08
C GLY A 366 -50.50 1.18 -13.68
N ALA A 367 -49.75 0.21 -13.16
CA ALA A 367 -49.00 0.36 -11.91
C ALA A 367 -47.80 1.34 -12.05
N GLU A 368 -47.42 1.97 -10.94
CA GLU A 368 -46.26 2.88 -10.91
C GLU A 368 -44.93 2.17 -11.26
N SER A 369 -44.87 0.86 -10.97
CA SER A 369 -43.78 -0.05 -11.35
C SER A 369 -44.31 -1.47 -11.59
N ASP A 370 -43.68 -2.19 -12.52
CA ASP A 370 -43.85 -3.63 -12.76
C ASP A 370 -42.88 -4.49 -11.93
N LEU A 371 -42.12 -3.86 -11.03
CA LEU A 371 -41.19 -4.49 -10.12
C LEU A 371 -41.74 -4.54 -8.69
N VAL A 372 -41.28 -5.54 -7.96
CA VAL A 372 -41.41 -5.65 -6.50
C VAL A 372 -40.04 -5.61 -5.85
N LEU A 373 -39.97 -5.00 -4.67
CA LEU A 373 -38.80 -5.03 -3.80
C LEU A 373 -38.92 -6.23 -2.86
N ARG A 374 -37.93 -7.12 -2.88
CA ARG A 374 -37.75 -8.17 -1.87
C ARG A 374 -36.61 -7.80 -0.94
N LEU A 375 -36.87 -7.76 0.37
CA LEU A 375 -35.84 -7.65 1.39
C LEU A 375 -35.67 -9.00 2.09
N ARG A 376 -34.44 -9.50 2.17
CA ARG A 376 -34.13 -10.74 2.89
C ARG A 376 -33.21 -10.48 4.06
N SER A 377 -33.63 -10.90 5.25
CA SER A 377 -32.81 -10.91 6.46
C SER A 377 -32.01 -12.21 6.51
N ALA A 378 -30.69 -12.14 6.59
CA ALA A 378 -29.87 -13.34 6.80
C ALA A 378 -30.00 -13.88 8.23
N ALA A 379 -30.24 -12.99 9.20
CA ALA A 379 -30.37 -13.35 10.61
C ALA A 379 -31.59 -14.24 10.87
N SER A 380 -32.73 -13.95 10.22
CA SER A 380 -33.96 -14.73 10.39
C SER A 380 -34.31 -15.61 9.19
N SER A 381 -33.59 -15.48 8.07
CA SER A 381 -33.92 -16.11 6.78
C SER A 381 -35.31 -15.76 6.23
N ARG A 382 -35.91 -14.64 6.67
CA ARG A 382 -37.23 -14.17 6.21
C ARG A 382 -37.10 -13.27 4.98
N ASP A 383 -38.12 -13.35 4.12
CA ASP A 383 -38.32 -12.47 2.97
C ASP A 383 -39.52 -11.54 3.23
N TYR A 384 -39.32 -10.24 2.99
CA TYR A 384 -40.35 -9.20 3.04
C TYR A 384 -40.53 -8.64 1.63
N TRP A 385 -41.78 -8.48 1.21
CA TRP A 385 -42.13 -8.12 -0.17
C TRP A 385 -42.90 -6.81 -0.20
N PHE A 386 -42.54 -5.96 -1.14
CA PHE A 386 -43.16 -4.65 -1.29
C PHE A 386 -43.41 -4.31 -2.75
N ARG A 387 -44.52 -3.64 -3.03
CA ARG A 387 -44.77 -2.96 -4.31
C ARG A 387 -44.43 -1.47 -4.19
N PHE A 388 -44.15 -0.84 -5.32
CA PHE A 388 -43.94 0.62 -5.35
C PHE A 388 -45.26 1.37 -5.50
N THR A 389 -45.32 2.56 -4.90
CA THR A 389 -46.37 3.55 -5.10
C THR A 389 -45.76 4.95 -5.04
N GLN A 390 -46.47 5.96 -5.55
CA GLN A 390 -45.98 7.34 -5.61
C GLN A 390 -47.09 8.32 -5.24
N SER A 391 -46.76 9.41 -4.55
CA SER A 391 -47.71 10.49 -4.28
C SER A 391 -47.97 11.34 -5.52
N GLN A 392 -49.23 11.72 -5.73
CA GLN A 392 -49.61 12.64 -6.80
C GLN A 392 -49.09 14.04 -6.48
N GLY A 393 -48.11 14.55 -7.24
CA GLY A 393 -47.74 15.97 -7.27
C GLY A 393 -46.33 16.38 -6.84
N TYR A 394 -45.60 15.58 -6.04
CA TYR A 394 -44.25 15.95 -5.56
C TYR A 394 -43.20 14.83 -5.63
N GLY A 395 -43.49 13.71 -6.29
CA GLY A 395 -42.46 12.73 -6.61
C GLY A 395 -42.06 11.76 -5.49
N THR A 396 -42.65 11.87 -4.29
CA THR A 396 -42.30 10.98 -3.17
C THR A 396 -42.77 9.56 -3.46
N GLN A 397 -41.83 8.62 -3.42
CA GLN A 397 -42.07 7.19 -3.64
C GLN A 397 -42.15 6.46 -2.31
N TYR A 398 -42.98 5.43 -2.25
CA TYR A 398 -43.16 4.56 -1.10
C TYR A 398 -43.14 3.10 -1.50
N VAL A 399 -42.84 2.24 -0.54
CA VAL A 399 -42.95 0.78 -0.68
C VAL A 399 -44.08 0.25 0.22
N LEU A 400 -45.06 -0.43 -0.37
CA LEU A 400 -46.19 -0.98 0.39
C LEU A 400 -46.04 -2.49 0.53
N PRO A 401 -46.17 -3.05 1.74
CA PRO A 401 -46.00 -4.49 1.96
C PRO A 401 -47.12 -5.27 1.27
N ILE A 402 -46.72 -6.35 0.62
CA ILE A 402 -47.60 -7.24 -0.13
C ILE A 402 -47.34 -8.68 0.28
N ALA A 403 -48.31 -9.56 0.03
CA ALA A 403 -48.09 -11.00 0.13
C ALA A 403 -46.97 -11.43 -0.83
N ALA A 404 -46.23 -12.49 -0.47
CA ALA A 404 -45.20 -13.05 -1.33
C ALA A 404 -45.79 -13.41 -2.70
N PRO A 405 -45.15 -13.01 -3.82
CA PRO A 405 -45.65 -13.33 -5.16
C PRO A 405 -45.80 -14.84 -5.37
N SER A 406 -46.91 -15.24 -5.97
CA SER A 406 -47.26 -16.62 -6.31
C SER A 406 -47.91 -16.72 -7.69
N ALA A 407 -48.14 -17.93 -8.19
CA ALA A 407 -48.76 -18.13 -9.50
C ALA A 407 -50.14 -17.44 -9.63
N SER A 408 -50.94 -17.41 -8.56
CA SER A 408 -52.23 -16.69 -8.55
C SER A 408 -52.07 -15.17 -8.48
N THR A 409 -50.99 -14.68 -7.88
CA THR A 409 -50.67 -13.24 -7.80
C THR A 409 -50.37 -12.62 -9.18
N ALA A 410 -49.86 -13.42 -10.12
CA ALA A 410 -49.65 -12.98 -11.49
C ALA A 410 -50.95 -12.74 -12.28
N GLU A 411 -52.03 -13.43 -11.90
CA GLU A 411 -53.35 -13.31 -12.54
C GLU A 411 -54.22 -12.23 -11.87
N ASP A 412 -54.24 -12.18 -10.53
CA ASP A 412 -55.14 -11.32 -9.74
C ASP A 412 -54.49 -10.00 -9.27
N GLY A 413 -53.18 -9.83 -9.46
CA GLY A 413 -52.40 -8.73 -8.90
C GLY A 413 -51.99 -8.95 -7.44
N HIS A 414 -51.14 -8.05 -6.91
CA HIS A 414 -50.69 -8.13 -5.52
C HIS A 414 -51.77 -7.66 -4.55
N SER A 415 -52.06 -8.47 -3.52
CA SER A 415 -52.86 -8.04 -2.38
C SER A 415 -51.99 -7.27 -1.39
N ASP A 416 -52.39 -6.03 -1.11
CA ASP A 416 -51.80 -5.22 -0.05
C ASP A 416 -52.02 -5.89 1.30
N LEU A 417 -50.96 -5.94 2.11
CA LEU A 417 -51.09 -6.30 3.51
C LEU A 417 -51.49 -5.04 4.29
N GLU A 418 -52.38 -5.18 5.26
CA GLU A 418 -52.84 -4.04 6.07
C GLU A 418 -51.67 -3.40 6.82
N VAL A 419 -51.56 -2.08 6.70
CA VAL A 419 -50.55 -1.26 7.38
C VAL A 419 -51.27 -0.20 8.19
N GLU A 420 -50.79 0.07 9.41
CA GLU A 420 -51.30 1.19 10.21
C GLU A 420 -51.09 2.52 9.47
N ASN A 421 -52.07 3.41 9.51
CA ASN A 421 -52.06 4.65 8.69
C ASN A 421 -50.84 5.57 8.93
N ASP A 422 -50.20 5.48 10.10
CA ASP A 422 -49.01 6.25 10.46
C ASP A 422 -47.69 5.64 9.95
N ALA A 423 -47.70 4.36 9.55
CA ALA A 423 -46.50 3.69 9.07
C ALA A 423 -46.13 4.05 7.62
N LEU A 424 -47.00 4.72 6.85
CA LEU A 424 -46.69 5.16 5.48
C LEU A 424 -45.45 6.08 5.42
N GLY A 425 -45.28 6.96 6.42
CA GLY A 425 -44.10 7.83 6.50
C GLY A 425 -42.77 7.08 6.70
N LEU A 426 -42.83 5.86 7.26
CA LEU A 426 -41.66 5.00 7.44
C LEU A 426 -41.33 4.18 6.18
N MET A 427 -42.25 4.13 5.23
CA MET A 427 -42.14 3.38 3.98
C MET A 427 -41.61 4.21 2.81
N ALA A 428 -41.03 5.38 3.07
CA ALA A 428 -40.40 6.18 2.03
C ALA A 428 -39.29 5.40 1.32
N PHE A 429 -39.26 5.53 0.00
CA PHE A 429 -38.28 4.89 -0.87
C PHE A 429 -37.62 5.93 -1.76
N HIS A 430 -36.30 5.82 -1.91
CA HIS A 430 -35.53 6.62 -2.85
C HIS A 430 -34.59 5.72 -3.63
N GLY A 431 -34.81 5.63 -4.94
CA GLY A 431 -33.79 5.13 -5.87
C GLY A 431 -32.79 6.25 -6.13
N VAL A 432 -31.50 6.00 -5.89
CA VAL A 432 -30.44 7.00 -6.03
C VAL A 432 -29.47 6.56 -7.12
N GLN A 433 -29.24 7.44 -8.09
CA GLN A 433 -28.34 7.20 -9.21
C GLN A 433 -26.86 7.31 -8.78
N ALA A 434 -25.94 6.94 -9.67
CA ALA A 434 -24.51 6.99 -9.38
C ALA A 434 -23.98 8.42 -9.12
N ASP A 435 -24.63 9.42 -9.70
CA ASP A 435 -24.35 10.85 -9.50
C ASP A 435 -25.07 11.44 -8.26
N LEU A 436 -25.68 10.58 -7.44
CA LEU A 436 -26.45 10.92 -6.24
C LEU A 436 -27.76 11.68 -6.49
N SER A 437 -28.20 11.81 -7.74
CA SER A 437 -29.55 12.27 -8.03
C SER A 437 -30.59 11.22 -7.60
N ILE A 438 -31.76 11.71 -7.17
CA ILE A 438 -32.88 10.85 -6.76
C ILE A 438 -33.77 10.61 -7.98
N LEU A 439 -34.11 9.34 -8.25
CA LEU A 439 -35.06 8.99 -9.29
C LEU A 439 -36.42 9.60 -8.99
N GLU A 440 -37.03 10.24 -9.98
CA GLU A 440 -38.35 10.86 -9.85
C GLU A 440 -39.49 9.85 -9.93
N THR A 441 -39.25 8.69 -10.56
CA THR A 441 -40.21 7.59 -10.67
C THR A 441 -39.64 6.29 -10.10
N PRO A 442 -40.48 5.37 -9.59
CA PRO A 442 -40.06 4.05 -9.19
C PRO A 442 -39.31 3.29 -10.30
N PRO A 443 -38.34 2.42 -9.96
CA PRO A 443 -37.63 1.61 -10.94
C PRO A 443 -38.59 0.72 -11.72
N ARG A 444 -38.38 0.56 -13.03
CA ARG A 444 -39.17 -0.33 -13.90
C ARG A 444 -38.29 -1.31 -14.63
N SER A 445 -38.85 -2.43 -15.06
CA SER A 445 -38.06 -3.39 -15.81
C SER A 445 -37.50 -2.81 -17.11
N GLY A 446 -36.29 -3.24 -17.47
CA GLY A 446 -35.56 -2.73 -18.63
C GLY A 446 -34.88 -1.38 -18.40
N MET A 447 -35.20 -0.65 -17.31
CA MET A 447 -34.45 0.55 -16.92
C MET A 447 -33.15 0.17 -16.20
N PRO A 448 -32.12 1.04 -16.24
CA PRO A 448 -30.94 0.87 -15.41
C PRO A 448 -31.30 0.79 -13.93
N ALA A 449 -30.72 -0.17 -13.22
CA ALA A 449 -30.87 -0.28 -11.78
C ALA A 449 -30.32 0.99 -11.08
N PRO A 450 -31.05 1.58 -10.10
CA PRO A 450 -30.47 2.62 -9.25
C PRO A 450 -29.18 2.11 -8.61
N ARG A 451 -28.18 2.98 -8.45
CA ARG A 451 -26.90 2.61 -7.84
C ARG A 451 -27.07 2.30 -6.36
N HIS A 452 -27.89 3.10 -5.69
CA HIS A 452 -28.25 2.90 -4.30
C HIS A 452 -29.77 2.91 -4.12
N LEU A 453 -30.24 2.18 -3.13
CA LEU A 453 -31.58 2.35 -2.56
C LEU A 453 -31.42 3.04 -1.21
N PHE A 454 -32.40 3.85 -0.83
CA PHE A 454 -32.49 4.45 0.49
C PHE A 454 -33.93 4.38 0.99
N LEU A 455 -34.11 3.64 2.08
CA LEU A 455 -35.37 3.45 2.80
C LEU A 455 -35.17 3.88 4.26
N PRO A 456 -35.30 5.18 4.58
CA PRO A 456 -34.89 5.73 5.88
C PRO A 456 -35.63 5.14 7.08
N GLY A 457 -36.91 4.76 6.91
CA GLY A 457 -37.77 4.28 7.99
C GLY A 457 -37.96 2.77 8.06
N ILE A 458 -37.44 1.99 7.10
CA ILE A 458 -37.80 0.56 6.98
C ILE A 458 -37.36 -0.27 8.19
N GLY A 459 -36.20 0.06 8.77
CA GLY A 459 -35.70 -0.63 9.95
C GLY A 459 -36.56 -0.39 11.19
N GLN A 460 -37.07 0.84 11.34
CA GLN A 460 -38.04 1.16 12.39
C GLN A 460 -39.34 0.37 12.19
N ALA A 461 -39.86 0.32 10.96
CA ALA A 461 -41.09 -0.40 10.66
C ALA A 461 -40.97 -1.91 10.92
N LEU A 462 -39.83 -2.52 10.57
CA LEU A 462 -39.55 -3.92 10.86
C LEU A 462 -39.40 -4.18 12.37
N TRP A 463 -38.72 -3.30 13.10
CA TRP A 463 -38.49 -3.45 14.55
C TRP A 463 -39.79 -3.37 15.36
N TYR A 464 -40.71 -2.47 14.99
CA TYR A 464 -41.97 -2.28 15.70
C TYR A 464 -43.13 -3.13 15.17
N GLY A 465 -42.87 -4.03 14.21
CA GLY A 465 -43.90 -4.95 13.69
C GLY A 465 -44.92 -4.30 12.76
N GLN A 466 -44.61 -3.12 12.22
CA GLN A 466 -45.49 -2.36 11.32
C GLN A 466 -45.45 -2.89 9.88
N VAL A 467 -44.54 -3.84 9.59
CA VAL A 467 -44.56 -4.66 8.38
C VAL A 467 -45.20 -6.01 8.73
N PRO A 468 -46.35 -6.37 8.14
CA PRO A 468 -46.99 -7.66 8.38
C PRO A 468 -46.04 -8.83 8.11
N GLY A 469 -45.97 -9.77 9.07
CA GLY A 469 -45.01 -10.89 9.05
C GLY A 469 -43.69 -10.63 9.79
N ALA A 470 -43.44 -9.41 10.29
CA ALA A 470 -42.34 -9.13 11.20
C ALA A 470 -42.66 -9.66 12.62
N PRO A 471 -41.80 -10.52 13.22
CA PRO A 471 -42.05 -11.06 14.55
C PRO A 471 -41.79 -10.00 15.63
N SER A 472 -42.57 -10.03 16.71
CA SER A 472 -42.32 -9.18 17.89
C SER A 472 -41.04 -9.57 18.65
N THR A 473 -40.59 -10.82 18.48
CA THR A 473 -39.34 -11.39 19.03
C THR A 473 -38.87 -12.60 18.19
N PRO A 474 -37.58 -12.72 17.83
CA PRO A 474 -36.56 -11.67 17.85
C PRO A 474 -36.88 -10.61 16.80
N ARG A 475 -36.71 -9.33 17.15
CA ARG A 475 -36.98 -8.21 16.24
C ARG A 475 -35.89 -8.13 15.19
N GLU A 476 -36.27 -7.79 13.96
CA GLU A 476 -35.32 -7.40 12.92
C GLU A 476 -34.72 -6.04 13.27
N SER A 477 -33.38 -5.96 13.34
CA SER A 477 -32.67 -4.71 13.60
C SER A 477 -31.97 -4.24 12.34
N LEU A 478 -32.28 -3.02 11.91
CA LEU A 478 -31.69 -2.41 10.73
C LEU A 478 -31.60 -0.90 10.96
N ARG A 479 -30.40 -0.33 10.91
CA ARG A 479 -30.22 1.13 11.01
C ARG A 479 -30.60 1.80 9.68
N PRO A 480 -30.93 3.10 9.68
CA PRO A 480 -31.03 3.86 8.43
C PRO A 480 -29.67 3.86 7.71
N GLY A 481 -29.66 3.63 6.39
CA GLY A 481 -28.44 3.60 5.60
C GLY A 481 -28.73 3.30 4.13
N PHE A 482 -27.71 3.26 3.28
CA PHE A 482 -27.87 2.93 1.87
C PHE A 482 -27.75 1.42 1.62
N TRP A 483 -28.49 0.93 0.63
CA TRP A 483 -28.29 -0.39 0.02
C TRP A 483 -27.59 -0.16 -1.32
N THR A 484 -26.45 -0.78 -1.54
CA THR A 484 -25.65 -0.54 -2.76
C THR A 484 -25.73 -1.73 -3.69
N LEU A 485 -25.90 -1.46 -4.98
CA LEU A 485 -25.94 -2.48 -6.03
C LEU A 485 -24.66 -3.32 -5.97
N SER A 486 -24.81 -4.60 -5.64
CA SER A 486 -23.72 -5.53 -5.38
C SER A 486 -23.58 -6.60 -6.47
N ALA A 487 -24.67 -6.95 -7.16
CA ALA A 487 -24.65 -7.94 -8.23
C ALA A 487 -25.80 -7.74 -9.23
N CYS A 488 -25.66 -8.37 -10.39
CA CYS A 488 -26.72 -8.55 -11.37
C CYS A 488 -26.90 -10.04 -11.65
N ARG A 489 -28.07 -10.59 -11.33
CA ARG A 489 -28.32 -12.04 -11.40
C ARG A 489 -28.60 -12.53 -12.80
#